data_AF-G4D1B0-F1
#
_entry.id   AF-G4D1B0-F1
#
_cell.length_a   1.000
_cell.length_b   1.000
_cell.length_c   1.000
_cell.angle_alpha   90.00
_cell.angle_beta   90.00
_cell.angle_gamma   90.00
#
_symmetry.space_group_name_H-M   'P 1'
#
loop_
_entity.id
_entity.type
_entity.pdbx_description
1 polymer ?
#
loop_
_entity_poly.entity_id
_entity_poly.type
_entity_poly.pdbx_seq_one_letter_code
_entity_poly.pdbx_strand_id
1 'polypeptide(L)'
;MMTKRVQATEIQKVNIQIPSFKVSINDIEMEKRENKYPIILYKDVTYFPMTYKNSRFLGVNTFWDKDTKTLKIESDIPKGDYYRYIGRRNKNYDVAKQADFNIVVNGKDIDNKNEKFPLLVYRDVTYFPLTWRFCNDEFNWEYSFDKDSGLRISSKKNNCKRDILNVSSYNTNFREYYFSKEIGGINYLVGRNRKNSNIIISKVDSGKDVEVKDVNKNGSNLVLDNNNLYFTVDYETQKTVNCLNLIDMEEKEILRLDVNKWDPILMTALNGNIYYKTSIENGSLFNQNRKKLNREGSLTGLRKVNNYVFATFDKGDNLIVFDKNQSIVAKTKGNINVKTVSVLDGVLTFKDEDTGLIREVKFNI
;
A
#
# COMPACT_ATOMS: atom_id res chain seq x y z
N MET A 1 45.80 19.01 -24.81
CA MET A 1 44.77 18.00 -24.51
C MET A 1 44.22 18.27 -23.12
N MET A 2 42.98 18.76 -23.02
CA MET A 2 42.31 18.93 -21.71
C MET A 2 41.70 17.60 -21.30
N THR A 3 42.24 16.99 -20.26
CA THR A 3 41.72 15.78 -19.64
C THR A 3 40.39 16.12 -18.96
N LYS A 4 39.29 15.67 -19.55
CA LYS A 4 37.95 15.75 -18.95
C LYS A 4 37.97 14.89 -17.67
N ARG A 5 38.05 15.51 -16.50
CA ARG A 5 37.82 14.83 -15.22
C ARG A 5 36.39 14.31 -15.25
N VAL A 6 36.24 12.99 -15.32
CA VAL A 6 34.99 12.31 -15.01
C VAL A 6 34.72 12.61 -13.53
N GLN A 7 33.73 13.47 -13.26
CA GLN A 7 33.22 13.66 -11.92
C GLN A 7 32.63 12.33 -11.46
N ALA A 8 33.27 11.68 -10.50
CA ALA A 8 32.67 10.58 -9.76
C ALA A 8 31.37 11.09 -9.15
N THR A 9 30.24 10.46 -9.49
CA THR A 9 28.96 10.79 -8.87
C THR A 9 29.10 10.49 -7.38
N GLU A 10 28.96 11.52 -6.54
CA GLU A 10 29.07 11.37 -5.11
C GLU A 10 27.94 10.46 -4.61
N ILE A 11 28.29 9.27 -4.12
CA ILE A 11 27.31 8.32 -3.61
C ILE A 11 26.67 8.93 -2.37
N GLN A 12 25.38 9.25 -2.45
CA GLN A 12 24.66 9.92 -1.38
C GLN A 12 24.61 9.00 -0.15
N LYS A 13 25.31 9.40 0.91
CA LYS A 13 25.23 8.74 2.22
C LYS A 13 23.98 9.20 2.95
N VAL A 14 23.33 8.26 3.63
CA VAL A 14 22.10 8.51 4.37
C VAL A 14 22.17 7.90 5.76
N ASN A 15 21.64 8.62 6.75
CA ASN A 15 21.54 8.13 8.11
C ASN A 15 20.39 7.12 8.20
N ILE A 16 20.66 5.98 8.82
CA ILE A 16 19.69 4.92 9.03
C ILE A 16 19.60 4.56 10.51
N GLN A 17 18.49 3.93 10.88
CA GLN A 17 18.22 3.54 12.26
C GLN A 17 17.76 2.10 12.35
N ILE A 18 17.94 1.46 13.50
CA ILE A 18 17.25 0.22 13.80
C ILE A 18 15.83 0.56 14.28
N PRO A 19 14.77 -0.01 13.67
CA PRO A 19 13.40 0.29 14.09
C PRO A 19 13.22 0.04 15.58
N SER A 20 12.64 0.99 16.31
CA SER A 20 12.26 0.80 17.71
C SER A 20 11.02 -0.09 17.85
N PHE A 21 10.12 -0.04 16.86
CA PHE A 21 8.88 -0.82 16.78
C PHE A 21 9.09 -2.25 16.24
N LYS A 22 8.11 -3.12 16.48
CA LYS A 22 8.10 -4.49 15.96
C LYS A 22 7.94 -4.50 14.45
N VAL A 23 8.59 -5.42 13.76
CA VAL A 23 8.32 -5.63 12.34
C VAL A 23 8.09 -7.10 12.15
N SER A 24 6.90 -7.47 11.72
CA SER A 24 6.51 -8.84 11.43
C SER A 24 6.34 -9.00 9.94
N ILE A 25 6.95 -10.02 9.37
CA ILE A 25 6.79 -10.37 7.96
C ILE A 25 6.37 -11.83 7.93
N ASN A 26 5.29 -12.15 7.21
CA ASN A 26 4.76 -13.51 7.11
C ASN A 26 4.57 -14.18 8.48
N ASP A 27 3.99 -13.42 9.42
CA ASP A 27 3.75 -13.76 10.82
C ASP A 27 5.02 -14.01 11.68
N ILE A 28 6.20 -13.65 11.17
CA ILE A 28 7.46 -13.79 11.90
C ILE A 28 7.97 -12.40 12.31
N GLU A 29 8.18 -12.19 13.61
CA GLU A 29 8.84 -10.98 14.11
C GLU A 29 10.32 -10.97 13.71
N MET A 30 10.76 -9.89 13.05
CA MET A 30 12.09 -9.76 12.50
C MET A 30 13.11 -9.43 13.59
N GLU A 31 14.10 -10.30 13.76
CA GLU A 31 15.23 -10.05 14.65
C GLU A 31 16.12 -8.93 14.10
N LYS A 32 16.32 -7.91 14.94
CA LYS A 32 17.01 -6.65 14.59
C LYS A 32 18.21 -6.34 15.49
N ARG A 33 18.31 -6.95 16.68
CA ARG A 33 19.39 -6.70 17.64
C ARG A 33 20.66 -7.44 17.25
N GLU A 34 20.56 -8.73 16.94
CA GLU A 34 21.71 -9.61 16.68
C GLU A 34 21.53 -10.36 15.35
N ASN A 35 21.29 -9.56 14.31
CA ASN A 35 21.19 -9.99 12.93
C ASN A 35 22.21 -9.20 12.09
N LYS A 36 23.03 -9.90 11.31
CA LYS A 36 24.03 -9.29 10.42
C LYS A 36 23.37 -8.34 9.40
N TYR A 37 22.16 -8.66 8.96
CA TYR A 37 21.36 -7.84 8.06
C TYR A 37 20.01 -7.55 8.72
N PRO A 38 19.98 -6.63 9.70
CA PRO A 38 18.73 -6.28 10.36
C PRO A 38 17.86 -5.48 9.39
N ILE A 39 16.56 -5.44 9.62
CA ILE A 39 15.73 -4.35 9.07
C ILE A 39 16.24 -2.99 9.54
N ILE A 40 16.12 -1.98 8.68
CA ILE A 40 16.59 -0.60 8.97
C ILE A 40 15.48 0.40 8.64
N LEU A 41 15.56 1.61 9.20
CA LEU A 41 14.73 2.75 8.85
C LEU A 41 15.53 3.78 8.09
N TYR A 42 14.93 4.34 7.04
CA TYR A 42 15.37 5.57 6.40
C TYR A 42 14.13 6.41 6.09
N LYS A 43 14.12 7.68 6.55
CA LYS A 43 12.95 8.58 6.47
C LYS A 43 11.66 7.87 6.93
N ASP A 44 11.75 7.17 8.05
CA ASP A 44 10.66 6.42 8.70
C ASP A 44 10.03 5.29 7.88
N VAL A 45 10.61 4.95 6.72
CA VAL A 45 10.25 3.76 5.94
C VAL A 45 11.12 2.60 6.39
N THR A 46 10.51 1.43 6.60
CA THR A 46 11.26 0.20 6.88
C THR A 46 11.85 -0.35 5.60
N TYR A 47 13.10 -0.75 5.67
CA TYR A 47 13.84 -1.34 4.58
C TYR A 47 14.21 -2.78 4.92
N PHE A 48 13.97 -3.67 3.96
CA PHE A 48 14.25 -5.09 4.10
C PHE A 48 15.52 -5.48 3.34
N PRO A 49 16.45 -6.22 3.95
CA PRO A 49 17.68 -6.63 3.27
C PRO A 49 17.39 -7.69 2.20
N MET A 50 17.75 -7.43 0.95
CA MET A 50 17.54 -8.33 -0.20
C MET A 50 18.69 -9.32 -0.37
N THR A 51 18.98 -10.11 0.66
CA THR A 51 19.87 -11.27 0.53
C THR A 51 19.15 -12.40 -0.22
N TYR A 52 19.91 -13.38 -0.73
CA TYR A 52 19.34 -14.55 -1.42
C TYR A 52 18.19 -15.23 -0.65
N LYS A 53 18.31 -15.39 0.67
CA LYS A 53 17.27 -16.03 1.51
C LYS A 53 16.12 -15.08 1.81
N ASN A 54 16.42 -13.82 2.11
CA ASN A 54 15.43 -12.82 2.45
C ASN A 54 14.50 -12.49 1.26
N SER A 55 15.05 -12.36 0.05
CA SER A 55 14.25 -12.16 -1.16
C SER A 55 13.25 -13.30 -1.35
N ARG A 56 13.69 -14.57 -1.19
CA ARG A 56 12.82 -15.76 -1.28
C ARG A 56 11.78 -15.84 -0.17
N PHE A 57 12.11 -15.38 1.03
CA PHE A 57 11.17 -15.27 2.14
C PHE A 57 10.04 -14.29 1.83
N LEU A 58 10.33 -13.21 1.10
CA LEU A 58 9.34 -12.26 0.61
C LEU A 58 8.60 -12.73 -0.66
N GLY A 59 9.02 -13.81 -1.30
CA GLY A 59 8.46 -14.21 -2.59
C GLY A 59 8.90 -13.30 -3.73
N VAL A 60 10.18 -12.94 -3.74
CA VAL A 60 10.80 -12.23 -4.86
C VAL A 60 12.15 -12.85 -5.21
N ASN A 61 12.47 -12.86 -6.50
CA ASN A 61 13.78 -13.22 -7.01
C ASN A 61 14.58 -11.96 -7.34
N THR A 62 15.89 -12.04 -7.13
CA THR A 62 16.81 -10.96 -7.46
C THR A 62 17.88 -11.48 -8.42
N PHE A 63 18.13 -10.76 -9.49
CA PHE A 63 19.17 -11.07 -10.48
C PHE A 63 20.09 -9.86 -10.66
N TRP A 64 21.39 -10.10 -10.68
CA TRP A 64 22.39 -9.06 -10.91
C TRP A 64 23.06 -9.25 -12.27
N ASP A 65 22.84 -8.30 -13.17
CA ASP A 65 23.55 -8.19 -14.43
C ASP A 65 24.83 -7.35 -14.22
N LYS A 66 25.98 -7.98 -14.38
CA LYS A 66 27.28 -7.31 -14.17
C LYS A 66 27.64 -6.35 -15.29
N ASP A 67 27.23 -6.64 -16.52
CA ASP A 67 27.62 -5.89 -17.70
C ASP A 67 26.87 -4.55 -17.76
N THR A 68 25.56 -4.61 -17.48
CA THR A 68 24.71 -3.42 -17.44
C THR A 68 24.64 -2.76 -16.06
N LYS A 69 25.27 -3.37 -15.04
CA LYS A 69 25.14 -2.99 -13.62
C LYS A 69 23.67 -2.84 -13.22
N THR A 70 22.88 -3.88 -13.50
CA THR A 70 21.43 -3.84 -13.28
C THR A 70 21.01 -4.87 -12.25
N LEU A 71 20.36 -4.41 -11.18
CA LEU A 71 19.61 -5.26 -10.26
C LEU A 71 18.18 -5.42 -10.75
N LYS A 72 17.78 -6.64 -11.10
CA LYS A 72 16.39 -6.99 -11.38
C LYS A 72 15.76 -7.61 -10.14
N ILE A 73 14.56 -7.18 -9.78
CA ILE A 73 13.75 -7.71 -8.68
C ILE A 73 12.41 -8.11 -9.26
N GLU A 74 12.06 -9.39 -9.19
CA GLU A 74 10.87 -9.94 -9.83
C GLU A 74 10.03 -10.72 -8.83
N SER A 75 8.71 -10.64 -8.99
CA SER A 75 7.75 -11.40 -8.18
C SER A 75 7.96 -12.91 -8.36
N ASP A 76 7.89 -13.65 -7.27
CA ASP A 76 7.85 -15.12 -7.25
C ASP A 76 6.89 -15.59 -6.14
N ILE A 77 6.72 -16.89 -6.01
CA ILE A 77 6.04 -17.50 -4.86
C ILE A 77 7.02 -17.47 -3.67
N PRO A 78 6.59 -17.07 -2.46
CA PRO A 78 7.39 -17.24 -1.25
C PRO A 78 7.81 -18.71 -1.08
N LYS A 79 9.12 -18.98 -1.18
CA LYS A 79 9.70 -20.34 -1.14
C LYS A 79 10.77 -20.48 -0.04
N GLY A 80 11.09 -19.39 0.65
CA GLY A 80 12.10 -19.37 1.70
C GLY A 80 11.49 -19.21 3.09
N ASP A 81 12.08 -19.87 4.07
CA ASP A 81 11.84 -19.55 5.47
C ASP A 81 12.62 -18.29 5.87
N TYR A 82 12.16 -17.64 6.95
CA TYR A 82 12.93 -16.57 7.56
C TYR A 82 14.30 -17.10 7.99
N TYR A 83 15.37 -16.43 7.54
CA TYR A 83 16.73 -16.78 7.91
C TYR A 83 17.41 -15.63 8.65
N ARG A 84 17.66 -15.84 9.94
CA ARG A 84 18.46 -14.94 10.76
C ARG A 84 19.95 -15.18 10.47
N TYR A 85 20.62 -14.15 9.94
CA TYR A 85 22.08 -14.18 9.80
C TYR A 85 22.70 -13.80 11.14
N ILE A 86 23.34 -14.75 11.84
CA ILE A 86 24.00 -14.47 13.12
C ILE A 86 25.03 -13.36 12.92
N GLY A 87 24.98 -12.35 13.78
CA GLY A 87 25.87 -11.20 13.76
C GLY A 87 26.02 -10.58 15.13
N ARG A 88 26.94 -9.61 15.25
CA ARG A 88 27.10 -8.81 16.46
C ARG A 88 25.89 -7.94 16.73
N ARG A 89 25.77 -7.45 17.96
CA ARG A 89 24.75 -6.48 18.35
C ARG A 89 24.82 -5.23 17.48
N ASN A 90 23.69 -4.85 16.90
CA ASN A 90 23.56 -3.67 16.06
C ASN A 90 23.50 -2.38 16.90
N LYS A 91 24.13 -1.32 16.38
CA LYS A 91 23.95 0.04 16.88
C LYS A 91 22.57 0.54 16.48
N ASN A 92 21.98 1.43 17.29
CA ASN A 92 20.68 2.02 16.97
C ASN A 92 20.72 2.92 15.72
N TYR A 93 21.90 3.46 15.38
CA TYR A 93 22.12 4.36 14.26
C TYR A 93 23.35 3.91 13.47
N ASP A 94 23.28 4.05 12.14
CA ASP A 94 24.40 3.78 11.24
C ASP A 94 24.23 4.59 9.93
N VAL A 95 25.10 4.37 8.95
CA VAL A 95 25.08 5.03 7.65
C VAL A 95 24.93 4.00 6.53
N ALA A 96 23.95 4.23 5.65
CA ALA A 96 23.79 3.52 4.39
C ALA A 96 24.16 4.43 3.21
N LYS A 97 24.19 3.86 2.02
CA LYS A 97 24.39 4.58 0.76
C LYS A 97 23.16 4.43 -0.12
N GLN A 98 22.80 5.43 -0.90
CA GLN A 98 21.87 5.22 -2.00
C GLN A 98 22.50 4.26 -3.02
N ALA A 99 21.71 3.32 -3.56
CA ALA A 99 22.17 2.46 -4.66
C ALA A 99 22.40 3.30 -5.93
N ASP A 100 23.58 3.13 -6.53
CA ASP A 100 24.08 3.88 -7.70
C ASP A 100 24.08 3.06 -9.00
N PHE A 101 23.38 1.95 -9.01
CA PHE A 101 23.23 1.02 -10.13
C PHE A 101 21.81 1.03 -10.70
N ASN A 102 21.64 0.48 -11.91
CA ASN A 102 20.34 0.39 -12.57
C ASN A 102 19.45 -0.59 -11.80
N ILE A 103 18.17 -0.25 -11.65
CA ILE A 103 17.21 -1.07 -10.91
C ILE A 103 15.99 -1.29 -11.79
N VAL A 104 15.60 -2.56 -11.92
CA VAL A 104 14.38 -2.98 -12.61
C VAL A 104 13.52 -3.75 -11.62
N VAL A 105 12.27 -3.35 -11.42
CA VAL A 105 11.32 -4.05 -10.55
C VAL A 105 10.14 -4.53 -11.40
N ASN A 106 9.92 -5.84 -11.46
CA ASN A 106 8.90 -6.48 -12.31
C ASN A 106 8.92 -5.98 -13.77
N GLY A 107 10.13 -5.84 -14.33
CA GLY A 107 10.32 -5.37 -15.71
C GLY A 107 10.19 -3.85 -15.90
N LYS A 108 9.99 -3.06 -14.83
CA LYS A 108 9.93 -1.59 -14.88
C LYS A 108 11.24 -0.98 -14.40
N ASP A 109 11.84 -0.10 -15.19
CA ASP A 109 13.00 0.69 -14.75
C ASP A 109 12.62 1.63 -13.60
N ILE A 110 13.50 1.70 -12.60
CA ILE A 110 13.35 2.56 -11.43
C ILE A 110 14.39 3.67 -11.50
N ASP A 111 13.93 4.92 -11.56
CA ASP A 111 14.79 6.10 -11.40
C ASP A 111 15.16 6.28 -9.92
N ASN A 112 16.03 5.40 -9.44
CA ASN A 112 16.38 5.31 -8.03
C ASN A 112 17.00 6.59 -7.49
N LYS A 113 17.61 7.43 -8.35
CA LYS A 113 18.21 8.69 -7.94
C LYS A 113 17.14 9.68 -7.44
N ASN A 114 16.00 9.69 -8.10
CA ASN A 114 14.91 10.64 -7.83
C ASN A 114 13.77 10.02 -7.00
N GLU A 115 13.88 8.74 -6.64
CA GLU A 115 12.95 8.10 -5.71
C GLU A 115 12.98 8.77 -4.33
N LYS A 116 11.80 9.08 -3.79
CA LYS A 116 11.65 9.64 -2.44
C LYS A 116 12.24 8.70 -1.37
N PHE A 117 12.06 7.40 -1.59
CA PHE A 117 12.56 6.29 -0.78
C PHE A 117 13.37 5.37 -1.69
N PRO A 118 14.61 5.77 -2.04
CA PRO A 118 15.43 5.01 -2.96
C PRO A 118 15.87 3.70 -2.30
N LEU A 119 16.16 2.69 -3.11
CA LEU A 119 16.90 1.51 -2.65
C LEU A 119 18.26 1.94 -2.11
N LEU A 120 18.64 1.33 -1.00
CA LEU A 120 19.88 1.63 -0.29
C LEU A 120 20.84 0.45 -0.38
N VAL A 121 22.12 0.70 -0.16
CA VAL A 121 23.14 -0.32 0.09
C VAL A 121 23.65 -0.14 1.51
N TYR A 122 23.53 -1.19 2.32
CA TYR A 122 24.04 -1.23 3.68
C TYR A 122 24.69 -2.59 3.94
N ARG A 123 25.93 -2.60 4.44
CA ARG A 123 26.74 -3.82 4.62
C ARG A 123 26.81 -4.68 3.35
N ASP A 124 27.02 -4.02 2.22
CA ASP A 124 27.15 -4.62 0.88
C ASP A 124 25.92 -5.43 0.40
N VAL A 125 24.76 -5.15 0.99
CA VAL A 125 23.47 -5.72 0.61
C VAL A 125 22.53 -4.60 0.20
N THR A 126 21.73 -4.85 -0.84
CA THR A 126 20.67 -3.92 -1.24
C THR A 126 19.50 -4.03 -0.28
N TYR A 127 19.01 -2.89 0.17
CA TYR A 127 17.88 -2.74 1.07
C TYR A 127 16.70 -2.20 0.29
N PHE A 128 15.63 -2.97 0.31
CA PHE A 128 14.42 -2.67 -0.43
C PHE A 128 13.42 -1.91 0.44
N PRO A 129 12.93 -0.75 -0.03
CA PRO A 129 11.96 0.06 0.71
C PRO A 129 10.61 -0.66 0.79
N LEU A 130 10.15 -0.97 1.99
CA LEU A 130 8.81 -1.52 2.24
C LEU A 130 7.76 -0.39 2.26
N THR A 131 7.61 0.27 1.12
CA THR A 131 6.57 1.28 0.89
C THR A 131 5.30 0.63 0.38
N TRP A 132 4.16 1.33 0.50
CA TRP A 132 2.91 0.90 -0.10
C TRP A 132 3.04 0.65 -1.62
N ARG A 133 3.70 1.58 -2.34
CA ARG A 133 3.93 1.46 -3.79
C ARG A 133 4.58 0.13 -4.15
N PHE A 134 5.59 -0.31 -3.42
CA PHE A 134 6.24 -1.57 -3.73
C PHE A 134 5.48 -2.76 -3.15
N CYS A 135 5.17 -2.74 -1.85
CA CYS A 135 4.56 -3.89 -1.19
C CYS A 135 3.15 -4.18 -1.72
N ASN A 136 2.27 -3.19 -1.76
CA ASN A 136 0.89 -3.36 -2.20
C ASN A 136 0.77 -3.28 -3.73
N ASP A 137 1.22 -2.18 -4.34
CA ASP A 137 0.90 -1.94 -5.76
C ASP A 137 1.75 -2.78 -6.72
N GLU A 138 3.02 -3.05 -6.37
CA GLU A 138 3.95 -3.78 -7.22
C GLU A 138 3.98 -5.29 -6.92
N PHE A 139 3.83 -5.69 -5.65
CA PHE A 139 3.94 -7.08 -5.22
C PHE A 139 2.66 -7.69 -4.62
N ASN A 140 1.60 -6.91 -4.44
CA ASN A 140 0.32 -7.35 -3.86
C ASN A 140 0.47 -8.07 -2.50
N TRP A 141 1.39 -7.59 -1.67
CA TRP A 141 1.53 -8.00 -0.28
C TRP A 141 0.55 -7.24 0.59
N GLU A 142 0.02 -7.92 1.60
CA GLU A 142 -0.74 -7.23 2.64
C GLU A 142 0.19 -6.32 3.43
N TYR A 143 -0.22 -5.08 3.61
CA TYR A 143 0.58 -4.06 4.27
C TYR A 143 -0.22 -3.40 5.38
N SER A 144 0.26 -3.49 6.62
CA SER A 144 -0.31 -2.76 7.72
C SER A 144 0.75 -2.34 8.73
N PHE A 145 0.77 -1.08 9.12
CA PHE A 145 1.55 -0.59 10.26
C PHE A 145 0.65 -0.07 11.37
N ASP A 146 0.82 -0.50 12.62
CA ASP A 146 0.21 0.12 13.80
C ASP A 146 1.24 0.26 14.92
N LYS A 147 1.00 1.12 15.91
CA LYS A 147 2.00 1.38 16.96
C LYS A 147 2.26 0.23 17.92
N ASP A 148 1.29 -0.68 18.09
CA ASP A 148 1.34 -1.75 19.10
C ASP A 148 1.97 -3.02 18.52
N SER A 149 1.62 -3.36 17.29
CA SER A 149 2.17 -4.49 16.56
C SER A 149 3.30 -4.12 15.60
N GLY A 150 3.54 -2.82 15.41
CA GLY A 150 4.51 -2.27 14.48
C GLY A 150 4.15 -2.53 13.01
N LEU A 151 5.15 -2.68 12.15
CA LEU A 151 4.94 -2.99 10.73
C LEU A 151 4.61 -4.48 10.59
N ARG A 152 3.51 -4.81 9.91
CA ARG A 152 3.14 -6.17 9.49
C ARG A 152 3.02 -6.23 7.97
N ILE A 153 3.75 -7.16 7.37
CA ILE A 153 3.65 -7.46 5.95
C ILE A 153 3.34 -8.95 5.79
N SER A 154 2.35 -9.28 4.98
CA SER A 154 2.12 -10.66 4.54
C SER A 154 2.38 -10.73 3.05
N SER A 155 3.53 -11.29 2.68
CA SER A 155 3.83 -11.66 1.29
C SER A 155 3.34 -13.06 0.95
N LYS A 156 3.06 -13.86 1.98
CA LYS A 156 2.21 -15.03 1.88
C LYS A 156 0.79 -14.51 1.69
N LYS A 157 0.12 -14.91 0.62
CA LYS A 157 -1.33 -14.69 0.52
C LYS A 157 -1.96 -15.26 1.78
N ASN A 158 -2.69 -14.47 2.57
CA ASN A 158 -3.46 -15.02 3.67
C ASN A 158 -4.43 -16.03 3.07
N ASN A 159 -4.14 -17.30 3.32
CA ASN A 159 -5.20 -18.26 3.44
C ASN A 159 -5.98 -17.87 4.70
N CYS A 160 -6.86 -16.86 4.58
CA CYS A 160 -8.18 -17.00 5.20
C CYS A 160 -8.59 -18.45 4.95
N LYS A 161 -8.96 -19.17 6.01
CA LYS A 161 -9.42 -20.57 6.01
C LYS A 161 -9.80 -21.05 4.61
N ARG A 162 -9.30 -22.21 4.21
CA ARG A 162 -9.78 -22.99 3.06
C ARG A 162 -11.31 -23.04 3.01
N ASP A 163 -11.94 -22.00 2.50
CA ASP A 163 -12.73 -22.02 1.29
C ASP A 163 -11.82 -21.34 0.26
N ILE A 164 -10.73 -21.97 -0.19
CA ILE A 164 -10.88 -22.82 -1.37
C ILE A 164 -12.37 -23.15 -1.64
N LEU A 165 -13.14 -22.15 -2.09
CA LEU A 165 -13.88 -22.36 -3.32
C LEU A 165 -12.80 -22.91 -4.26
N ASN A 166 -12.80 -24.22 -4.50
CA ASN A 166 -11.85 -24.94 -5.35
C ASN A 166 -11.37 -24.06 -6.50
N VAL A 167 -10.24 -23.37 -6.35
CA VAL A 167 -9.62 -22.61 -7.47
C VAL A 167 -9.00 -23.58 -8.47
N SER A 168 -9.10 -24.90 -8.21
CA SER A 168 -8.97 -25.97 -9.19
C SER A 168 -10.24 -26.24 -10.02
N SER A 169 -11.37 -25.59 -9.74
CA SER A 169 -12.60 -25.69 -10.54
C SER A 169 -12.94 -24.40 -11.32
N TYR A 170 -12.21 -23.31 -11.12
CA TYR A 170 -12.40 -22.00 -11.77
C TYR A 170 -11.43 -21.83 -12.97
N ASN A 171 -11.88 -21.29 -14.10
CA ASN A 171 -11.13 -21.18 -15.37
C ASN A 171 -10.26 -19.90 -15.34
N THR A 172 -9.06 -20.06 -14.80
CA THR A 172 -8.14 -19.06 -14.26
C THR A 172 -7.54 -18.04 -15.25
N ASN A 173 -8.26 -16.97 -15.59
CA ASN A 173 -7.64 -15.77 -16.18
C ASN A 173 -6.98 -14.85 -15.13
N PHE A 174 -7.25 -15.03 -13.84
CA PHE A 174 -6.70 -14.17 -12.79
C PHE A 174 -5.21 -14.44 -12.50
N ARG A 175 -4.38 -13.39 -12.54
CA ARG A 175 -3.03 -13.35 -11.96
C ARG A 175 -3.05 -12.92 -10.50
N GLU A 176 -3.87 -11.92 -10.20
CA GLU A 176 -4.07 -11.40 -8.85
C GLU A 176 -5.56 -11.38 -8.53
N TYR A 177 -5.88 -11.60 -7.26
CA TYR A 177 -7.23 -11.54 -6.73
C TYR A 177 -7.26 -10.51 -5.62
N TYR A 178 -8.25 -9.63 -5.64
CA TYR A 178 -8.37 -8.53 -4.68
C TYR A 178 -9.52 -8.75 -3.68
N PHE A 179 -10.73 -9.08 -4.16
CA PHE A 179 -11.89 -9.32 -3.28
C PHE A 179 -13.03 -10.05 -4.02
N SER A 180 -13.95 -10.63 -3.23
CA SER A 180 -15.21 -11.18 -3.71
C SER A 180 -16.39 -10.40 -3.13
N LYS A 181 -17.51 -10.44 -3.85
CA LYS A 181 -18.77 -9.85 -3.42
C LYS A 181 -19.94 -10.74 -3.82
N GLU A 182 -20.70 -11.19 -2.83
CA GLU A 182 -21.99 -11.85 -3.09
C GLU A 182 -23.07 -10.81 -3.35
N ILE A 183 -23.82 -10.97 -4.44
CA ILE A 183 -24.97 -10.13 -4.82
C ILE A 183 -26.07 -11.05 -5.33
N GLY A 184 -27.20 -11.13 -4.61
CA GLY A 184 -28.35 -11.95 -5.03
C GLY A 184 -28.01 -13.43 -5.22
N GLY A 185 -27.14 -14.00 -4.38
CA GLY A 185 -26.68 -15.40 -4.49
C GLY A 185 -25.60 -15.65 -5.55
N ILE A 186 -25.18 -14.62 -6.29
CA ILE A 186 -24.08 -14.71 -7.26
C ILE A 186 -22.81 -14.15 -6.63
N ASN A 187 -21.71 -14.91 -6.70
CA ASN A 187 -20.41 -14.45 -6.24
C ASN A 187 -19.63 -13.80 -7.38
N TYR A 188 -19.26 -12.54 -7.19
CA TYR A 188 -18.42 -11.77 -8.10
C TYR A 188 -17.00 -11.75 -7.60
N LEU A 189 -16.03 -12.03 -8.47
CA LEU A 189 -14.61 -11.99 -8.18
C LEU A 189 -13.99 -10.80 -8.91
N VAL A 190 -13.17 -10.02 -8.22
CA VAL A 190 -12.43 -8.89 -8.79
C VAL A 190 -10.94 -9.12 -8.65
N GLY A 191 -10.20 -8.90 -9.74
CA GLY A 191 -8.78 -9.22 -9.79
C GLY A 191 -8.10 -8.69 -11.04
N ARG A 192 -6.85 -9.11 -11.28
CA ARG A 192 -6.08 -8.80 -12.49
C ARG A 192 -6.06 -9.96 -13.44
N ASN A 193 -6.20 -9.66 -14.72
CA ASN A 193 -6.00 -10.62 -15.79
C ASN A 193 -4.51 -10.93 -15.96
N ARG A 194 -4.18 -12.20 -16.13
CA ARG A 194 -2.80 -12.70 -16.22
C ARG A 194 -2.07 -12.29 -17.48
N LYS A 195 -2.77 -12.07 -18.58
CA LYS A 195 -2.18 -11.79 -19.89
C LYS A 195 -1.84 -10.32 -20.07
N ASN A 196 -2.75 -9.44 -19.66
CA ASN A 196 -2.68 -8.00 -19.94
C ASN A 196 -2.65 -7.14 -18.66
N SER A 197 -2.79 -7.73 -17.47
CA SER A 197 -2.89 -7.01 -16.18
C SER A 197 -4.06 -6.02 -16.10
N ASN A 198 -5.09 -6.21 -16.91
CA ASN A 198 -6.34 -5.45 -16.81
C ASN A 198 -7.10 -5.86 -15.55
N ILE A 199 -7.98 -4.98 -15.06
CA ILE A 199 -8.92 -5.39 -14.01
C ILE A 199 -10.00 -6.25 -14.67
N ILE A 200 -10.22 -7.46 -14.16
CA ILE A 200 -11.29 -8.34 -14.62
C ILE A 200 -12.27 -8.65 -13.50
N ILE A 201 -13.52 -8.82 -13.91
CA ILE A 201 -14.62 -9.22 -13.06
C ILE A 201 -15.15 -10.53 -13.60
N SER A 202 -15.23 -11.54 -12.75
CA SER A 202 -15.84 -12.83 -13.08
C SER A 202 -17.03 -13.13 -12.18
N LYS A 203 -18.08 -13.72 -12.73
CA LYS A 203 -19.19 -14.32 -11.97
C LYS A 203 -18.91 -15.78 -11.73
N VAL A 204 -19.17 -16.26 -10.53
CA VAL A 204 -19.11 -17.68 -10.17
C VAL A 204 -20.50 -18.30 -10.38
N ASP A 205 -20.59 -19.24 -11.31
CA ASP A 205 -21.77 -20.09 -11.54
C ASP A 205 -21.37 -21.56 -11.36
N SER A 206 -22.00 -22.23 -10.41
CA SER A 206 -21.93 -23.70 -10.28
C SER A 206 -20.51 -24.27 -10.23
N GLY A 207 -19.58 -23.57 -9.57
CA GLY A 207 -18.20 -24.01 -9.40
C GLY A 207 -17.21 -23.57 -10.48
N LYS A 208 -17.66 -22.86 -11.52
CA LYS A 208 -16.82 -22.23 -12.57
C LYS A 208 -17.06 -20.72 -12.63
N ASP A 209 -16.04 -19.98 -13.05
CA ASP A 209 -16.10 -18.54 -13.13
C ASP A 209 -16.10 -18.16 -14.60
N VAL A 210 -16.94 -17.20 -14.92
CA VAL A 210 -17.09 -16.64 -16.25
C VAL A 210 -16.70 -15.19 -16.16
N GLU A 211 -15.66 -14.80 -16.88
CA GLU A 211 -15.29 -13.39 -17.02
C GLU A 211 -16.46 -12.65 -17.66
N VAL A 212 -16.96 -11.63 -16.97
CA VAL A 212 -18.10 -10.81 -17.40
C VAL A 212 -17.69 -9.40 -17.75
N LYS A 213 -16.46 -8.98 -17.38
CA LYS A 213 -15.90 -7.68 -17.74
C LYS A 213 -14.37 -7.72 -17.72
N ASP A 214 -13.77 -7.21 -18.79
CA ASP A 214 -12.37 -6.78 -18.83
C ASP A 214 -12.35 -5.25 -18.90
N VAL A 215 -11.80 -4.63 -17.87
CA VAL A 215 -11.57 -3.19 -17.83
C VAL A 215 -10.20 -2.95 -18.47
N ASN A 216 -10.21 -2.77 -19.80
CA ASN A 216 -9.03 -2.60 -20.63
C ASN A 216 -8.40 -1.20 -20.51
N LYS A 217 -8.06 -0.83 -19.27
CA LYS A 217 -7.45 0.43 -18.88
C LYS A 217 -6.40 0.14 -17.80
N ASN A 218 -5.38 0.99 -17.71
CA ASN A 218 -4.36 0.91 -16.65
C ASN A 218 -4.95 1.37 -15.31
N GLY A 219 -5.83 0.54 -14.75
CA GLY A 219 -6.53 0.81 -13.51
C GLY A 219 -5.65 0.58 -12.29
N SER A 220 -5.90 1.28 -11.19
CA SER A 220 -5.23 1.16 -9.88
C SER A 220 -6.18 1.58 -8.74
N ASN A 221 -5.75 1.53 -7.48
CA ASN A 221 -6.51 1.97 -6.29
C ASN A 221 -7.95 1.43 -6.21
N LEU A 222 -8.08 0.11 -6.13
CA LEU A 222 -9.38 -0.58 -6.09
C LEU A 222 -10.06 -0.39 -4.73
N VAL A 223 -11.29 0.12 -4.75
CA VAL A 223 -12.12 0.30 -3.56
C VAL A 223 -13.51 -0.26 -3.83
N LEU A 224 -13.92 -1.27 -3.06
CA LEU A 224 -15.27 -1.79 -3.10
C LEU A 224 -16.18 -1.03 -2.11
N ASP A 225 -17.34 -0.60 -2.58
CA ASP A 225 -18.37 0.02 -1.76
C ASP A 225 -19.76 -0.41 -2.25
N ASN A 226 -20.51 -1.09 -1.38
CA ASN A 226 -21.74 -1.78 -1.74
C ASN A 226 -21.53 -2.73 -2.94
N ASN A 227 -22.14 -2.41 -4.09
CA ASN A 227 -22.04 -3.16 -5.34
C ASN A 227 -21.17 -2.44 -6.38
N ASN A 228 -20.51 -1.36 -6.00
CA ASN A 228 -19.73 -0.51 -6.88
C ASN A 228 -18.23 -0.71 -6.62
N LEU A 229 -17.50 -0.90 -7.71
CA LEU A 229 -16.06 -0.94 -7.74
C LEU A 229 -15.53 0.43 -8.20
N TYR A 230 -14.83 1.13 -7.32
CA TYR A 230 -14.12 2.35 -7.64
C TYR A 230 -12.66 2.05 -7.96
N PHE A 231 -12.11 2.71 -8.96
CA PHE A 231 -10.71 2.56 -9.36
C PHE A 231 -10.20 3.82 -10.06
N THR A 232 -8.90 4.06 -9.98
CA THR A 232 -8.23 5.13 -10.73
C THR A 232 -7.76 4.62 -12.08
N VAL A 233 -7.82 5.43 -13.13
CA VAL A 233 -7.14 5.17 -14.41
C VAL A 233 -6.12 6.26 -14.65
N ASP A 234 -4.89 5.84 -14.95
CA ASP A 234 -3.74 6.72 -15.06
C ASP A 234 -3.44 7.11 -16.52
N TYR A 235 -3.29 8.41 -16.76
CA TYR A 235 -2.81 8.98 -18.02
C TYR A 235 -1.60 9.90 -17.74
N GLU A 236 -0.84 10.26 -18.77
CA GLU A 236 0.40 11.05 -18.60
C GLU A 236 0.22 12.31 -17.76
N THR A 237 -0.83 13.08 -18.02
CA THR A 237 -1.08 14.38 -17.39
C THR A 237 -2.37 14.46 -16.58
N GLN A 238 -3.08 13.34 -16.44
CA GLN A 238 -4.36 13.30 -15.71
C GLN A 238 -4.59 11.92 -15.11
N LYS A 239 -5.42 11.86 -14.07
CA LYS A 239 -6.01 10.62 -13.55
C LYS A 239 -7.52 10.75 -13.51
N THR A 240 -8.23 9.66 -13.74
CA THR A 240 -9.69 9.61 -13.59
C THR A 240 -10.05 8.64 -12.49
N VAL A 241 -11.09 8.93 -11.70
CA VAL A 241 -11.72 7.95 -10.83
C VAL A 241 -12.97 7.46 -11.52
N ASN A 242 -13.08 6.15 -11.69
CA ASN A 242 -14.18 5.48 -12.36
C ASN A 242 -14.92 4.61 -11.36
N CYS A 243 -16.20 4.39 -11.61
CA CYS A 243 -17.07 3.49 -10.87
C CYS A 243 -17.62 2.45 -11.84
N LEU A 244 -17.44 1.17 -11.53
CA LEU A 244 -18.07 0.06 -12.22
C LEU A 244 -19.11 -0.58 -11.29
N ASN A 245 -20.36 -0.66 -11.72
CA ASN A 245 -21.37 -1.39 -10.99
C ASN A 245 -21.30 -2.89 -11.32
N LEU A 246 -21.25 -3.73 -10.29
CA LEU A 246 -21.05 -5.18 -10.43
C LEU A 246 -22.34 -5.94 -10.84
N ILE A 247 -23.50 -5.30 -10.90
CA ILE A 247 -24.74 -5.94 -11.36
C ILE A 247 -24.87 -5.80 -12.87
N ASP A 248 -24.85 -4.57 -13.35
CA ASP A 248 -25.10 -4.20 -14.75
C ASP A 248 -23.82 -4.07 -15.60
N MET A 249 -22.63 -4.08 -14.96
CA MET A 249 -21.33 -3.87 -15.60
C MET A 249 -21.17 -2.51 -16.27
N GLU A 250 -21.98 -1.53 -15.87
CA GLU A 250 -21.87 -0.15 -16.33
C GLU A 250 -20.72 0.56 -15.64
N GLU A 251 -19.88 1.20 -16.46
CA GLU A 251 -18.74 1.99 -16.01
C GLU A 251 -19.02 3.47 -16.24
N LYS A 252 -18.73 4.29 -15.23
CA LYS A 252 -18.86 5.74 -15.30
C LYS A 252 -17.63 6.43 -14.73
N GLU A 253 -17.10 7.42 -15.46
CA GLU A 253 -16.13 8.37 -14.91
C GLU A 253 -16.83 9.26 -13.88
N ILE A 254 -16.33 9.25 -12.64
CA ILE A 254 -16.89 10.02 -11.53
C ILE A 254 -16.20 11.37 -11.41
N LEU A 255 -14.88 11.40 -11.56
CA LEU A 255 -14.10 12.63 -11.48
C LEU A 255 -12.80 12.51 -12.27
N ARG A 256 -12.32 13.66 -12.74
CA ARG A 256 -11.03 13.81 -13.42
C ARG A 256 -10.14 14.72 -12.60
N LEU A 257 -8.86 14.37 -12.49
CA LEU A 257 -7.84 15.06 -11.72
C LEU A 257 -6.68 15.42 -12.64
N ASP A 258 -6.27 16.67 -12.61
CA ASP A 258 -5.15 17.19 -13.39
C ASP A 258 -3.83 16.93 -12.63
N VAL A 259 -3.51 15.64 -12.46
CA VAL A 259 -2.31 15.13 -11.79
C VAL A 259 -1.59 14.15 -12.70
N ASN A 260 -0.27 14.07 -12.60
CA ASN A 260 0.53 13.17 -13.43
C ASN A 260 0.27 11.69 -13.05
N LYS A 261 0.47 10.74 -13.98
CA LYS A 261 0.37 9.29 -13.71
C LYS A 261 1.15 8.81 -12.48
N TRP A 262 2.24 9.48 -12.09
CA TRP A 262 3.03 9.11 -10.92
C TRP A 262 2.55 9.71 -9.61
N ASP A 263 1.64 10.68 -9.66
CA ASP A 263 1.12 11.31 -8.46
C ASP A 263 0.28 10.31 -7.65
N PRO A 264 0.59 10.11 -6.37
CA PRO A 264 -0.18 9.21 -5.54
C PRO A 264 -1.56 9.81 -5.27
N ILE A 265 -2.58 8.96 -5.36
CA ILE A 265 -3.93 9.27 -4.90
C ILE A 265 -4.23 8.36 -3.72
N LEU A 266 -4.56 8.95 -2.58
CA LEU A 266 -5.19 8.22 -1.49
C LEU A 266 -6.69 8.37 -1.63
N MET A 267 -7.45 7.27 -1.66
CA MET A 267 -8.90 7.31 -1.86
C MET A 267 -9.63 6.24 -1.05
N THR A 268 -10.86 6.55 -0.64
CA THR A 268 -11.87 5.56 -0.27
C THR A 268 -13.26 6.02 -0.73
N ALA A 269 -14.26 5.15 -0.64
CA ALA A 269 -15.64 5.45 -0.98
C ALA A 269 -16.58 4.85 0.07
N LEU A 270 -17.61 5.59 0.48
CA LEU A 270 -18.65 5.13 1.40
C LEU A 270 -20.03 5.58 0.91
N ASN A 271 -20.92 4.62 0.69
CA ASN A 271 -22.26 4.84 0.18
C ASN A 271 -22.30 5.75 -1.06
N GLY A 272 -21.39 5.50 -1.99
CA GLY A 272 -21.24 6.30 -3.22
C GLY A 272 -20.49 7.62 -3.07
N ASN A 273 -20.20 8.07 -1.84
CA ASN A 273 -19.42 9.28 -1.59
C ASN A 273 -17.93 8.98 -1.66
N ILE A 274 -17.18 9.73 -2.46
CA ILE A 274 -15.73 9.56 -2.61
C ILE A 274 -15.01 10.50 -1.65
N TYR A 275 -13.91 10.01 -1.09
CA TYR A 275 -12.99 10.75 -0.26
C TYR A 275 -11.61 10.58 -0.85
N TYR A 276 -10.95 11.66 -1.26
CA TYR A 276 -9.64 11.55 -1.86
C TYR A 276 -8.69 12.67 -1.42
N LYS A 277 -7.39 12.38 -1.54
CA LYS A 277 -6.28 13.30 -1.41
C LYS A 277 -5.35 13.13 -2.61
N THR A 278 -4.88 14.25 -3.15
CA THR A 278 -3.82 14.32 -4.16
C THR A 278 -2.55 14.96 -3.58
N SER A 279 -1.44 14.83 -4.30
CA SER A 279 -0.16 15.48 -3.98
C SER A 279 -0.22 17.01 -4.16
N ILE A 280 -0.95 17.51 -5.16
CA ILE A 280 -0.98 18.92 -5.55
C ILE A 280 -1.80 19.82 -4.62
N GLU A 281 -2.79 19.26 -3.88
CA GLU A 281 -3.71 20.05 -3.04
C GLU A 281 -3.24 20.16 -1.57
N ASN A 282 -1.92 20.25 -1.36
CA ASN A 282 -1.30 20.34 -0.03
C ASN A 282 -1.83 19.28 0.96
N GLY A 283 -2.14 18.08 0.46
CA GLY A 283 -2.66 16.98 1.25
C GLY A 283 -4.02 17.18 1.90
N SER A 284 -4.83 18.15 1.44
CA SER A 284 -6.20 18.31 1.89
C SER A 284 -7.10 17.16 1.44
N LEU A 285 -8.20 16.93 2.16
CA LEU A 285 -9.20 15.91 1.85
C LEU A 285 -10.34 16.53 1.04
N PHE A 286 -10.75 15.89 -0.04
CA PHE A 286 -11.82 16.35 -0.93
C PHE A 286 -12.86 15.26 -1.18
N ASN A 287 -14.04 15.68 -1.63
CA ASN A 287 -15.06 14.80 -2.19
C ASN A 287 -15.11 14.84 -3.72
N GLN A 288 -15.96 14.00 -4.31
CA GLN A 288 -16.15 13.90 -5.77
C GLN A 288 -16.50 15.23 -6.47
N ASN A 289 -17.10 16.19 -5.74
CA ASN A 289 -17.46 17.51 -6.26
C ASN A 289 -16.33 18.54 -6.08
N ARG A 290 -15.10 18.09 -5.80
CA ARG A 290 -13.94 18.93 -5.48
C ARG A 290 -14.16 19.84 -4.26
N LYS A 291 -15.12 19.51 -3.39
CA LYS A 291 -15.32 20.24 -2.13
C LYS A 291 -14.29 19.77 -1.11
N LYS A 292 -13.51 20.71 -0.58
CA LYS A 292 -12.60 20.46 0.54
C LYS A 292 -13.40 20.10 1.80
N LEU A 293 -13.01 19.01 2.48
CA LEU A 293 -13.72 18.44 3.63
C LEU A 293 -13.06 18.74 4.97
N ASN A 294 -11.83 19.25 4.98
CA ASN A 294 -11.10 19.67 6.18
C ASN A 294 -10.84 21.17 6.18
N ARG A 295 -10.77 21.78 7.36
CA ARG A 295 -10.48 23.22 7.52
C ARG A 295 -8.98 23.49 7.38
N GLU A 296 -8.18 22.73 8.11
CA GLU A 296 -6.74 22.90 8.25
C GLU A 296 -6.04 21.53 8.21
N GLY A 297 -4.72 21.56 8.06
CA GLY A 297 -3.88 20.37 8.09
C GLY A 297 -3.90 19.52 6.82
N SER A 298 -2.89 18.66 6.73
CA SER A 298 -2.78 17.60 5.73
C SER A 298 -3.33 16.30 6.29
N LEU A 299 -4.05 15.55 5.46
CA LEU A 299 -4.54 14.21 5.79
C LEU A 299 -3.36 13.28 6.06
N THR A 300 -3.32 12.68 7.25
CA THR A 300 -2.30 11.73 7.70
C THR A 300 -2.80 10.28 7.69
N GLY A 301 -4.12 10.07 7.67
CA GLY A 301 -4.74 8.75 7.64
C GLY A 301 -6.17 8.79 7.13
N LEU A 302 -6.57 7.75 6.40
CA LEU A 302 -7.92 7.59 5.86
C LEU A 302 -8.33 6.13 5.97
N ARG A 303 -9.49 5.86 6.57
CA ARG A 303 -9.98 4.50 6.78
C ARG A 303 -11.50 4.45 6.71
N LYS A 304 -12.06 3.47 5.99
CA LYS A 304 -13.47 3.11 6.07
C LYS A 304 -13.65 1.94 7.03
N VAL A 305 -14.58 2.06 7.98
CA VAL A 305 -15.03 0.95 8.83
C VAL A 305 -16.53 1.03 8.99
N ASN A 306 -17.24 -0.04 8.65
CA ASN A 306 -18.70 -0.09 8.68
C ASN A 306 -19.30 1.08 7.89
N ASN A 307 -20.16 1.87 8.53
CA ASN A 307 -20.87 3.01 7.93
C ASN A 307 -20.16 4.35 8.15
N TYR A 308 -18.85 4.33 8.40
CA TYR A 308 -18.08 5.53 8.71
C TYR A 308 -16.75 5.61 7.96
N VAL A 309 -16.36 6.83 7.64
CA VAL A 309 -15.00 7.18 7.17
C VAL A 309 -14.31 8.01 8.24
N PHE A 310 -13.11 7.57 8.62
CA PHE A 310 -12.25 8.23 9.59
C PHE A 310 -11.09 8.87 8.84
N ALA A 311 -10.91 10.18 9.05
CA ALA A 311 -9.86 10.96 8.45
C ALA A 311 -9.05 11.65 9.55
N THR A 312 -7.75 11.40 9.61
CA THR A 312 -6.86 12.06 10.57
C THR A 312 -5.99 13.12 9.92
N PHE A 313 -5.63 14.17 10.66
CA PHE A 313 -4.90 15.33 10.17
C PHE A 313 -3.77 15.75 11.11
N ASP A 314 -2.72 16.36 10.55
CA ASP A 314 -1.55 16.84 11.31
C ASP A 314 -1.82 18.14 12.10
N LYS A 315 -2.85 18.91 11.72
CA LYS A 315 -3.24 20.18 12.33
C LYS A 315 -4.76 20.34 12.37
N GLY A 316 -5.24 21.23 13.23
CA GLY A 316 -6.66 21.52 13.37
C GLY A 316 -7.43 20.42 14.09
N ASP A 317 -8.52 19.94 13.48
CA ASP A 317 -9.26 18.77 13.95
C ASP A 317 -8.49 17.52 13.53
N ASN A 318 -7.72 16.92 14.45
CA ASN A 318 -6.83 15.80 14.14
C ASN A 318 -7.56 14.50 13.76
N LEU A 319 -8.85 14.38 14.08
CA LEU A 319 -9.74 13.32 13.58
C LEU A 319 -11.10 13.92 13.23
N ILE A 320 -11.57 13.60 12.03
CA ILE A 320 -12.94 13.86 11.56
C ILE A 320 -13.57 12.53 11.18
N VAL A 321 -14.80 12.30 11.65
CA VAL A 321 -15.59 11.11 11.33
C VAL A 321 -16.77 11.52 10.45
N PHE A 322 -16.90 10.86 9.30
CA PHE A 322 -17.99 11.07 8.36
C PHE A 322 -18.92 9.86 8.36
N ASP A 323 -20.23 10.10 8.32
CA ASP A 323 -21.25 9.06 8.13
C ASP A 323 -21.44 8.72 6.63
N LYS A 324 -22.41 7.82 6.36
CA LYS A 324 -22.82 7.43 5.00
C LYS A 324 -23.37 8.57 4.13
N ASN A 325 -23.76 9.69 4.73
CA ASN A 325 -24.26 10.88 4.03
C ASN A 325 -23.15 11.92 3.83
N GLN A 326 -21.88 11.58 4.15
CA GLN A 326 -20.74 12.50 4.17
C GLN A 326 -20.92 13.67 5.16
N SER A 327 -21.79 13.51 6.16
CA SER A 327 -21.96 14.44 7.27
C SER A 327 -20.92 14.18 8.35
N ILE A 328 -20.40 15.24 8.94
CA ILE A 328 -19.45 15.13 10.05
C ILE A 328 -20.23 14.81 11.31
N VAL A 329 -19.99 13.63 11.88
CA VAL A 329 -20.66 13.17 13.10
C VAL A 329 -19.77 13.32 14.34
N ALA A 330 -18.46 13.34 14.17
CA ALA A 330 -17.53 13.58 15.27
C ALA A 330 -16.28 14.33 14.79
N LYS A 331 -15.73 15.15 15.68
CA LYS A 331 -14.44 15.82 15.56
C LYS A 331 -13.72 15.74 16.88
N THR A 332 -12.44 15.44 16.85
CA THR A 332 -11.62 15.48 18.05
C THR A 332 -10.21 15.94 17.72
N LYS A 333 -9.58 16.56 18.71
CA LYS A 333 -8.17 16.92 18.70
C LYS A 333 -7.36 15.83 19.39
N GLY A 334 -6.07 15.80 19.10
CA GLY A 334 -5.10 14.88 19.70
C GLY A 334 -4.30 14.13 18.65
N ASN A 335 -3.20 13.52 19.07
CA ASN A 335 -2.41 12.67 18.21
C ASN A 335 -3.10 11.30 18.07
N ILE A 336 -3.70 11.00 16.90
CA ILE A 336 -4.62 9.87 16.74
C ILE A 336 -4.19 8.99 15.58
N ASN A 337 -4.09 7.69 15.86
CA ASN A 337 -3.87 6.68 14.85
C ASN A 337 -5.20 6.20 14.27
N VAL A 338 -5.42 6.43 12.98
CA VAL A 338 -6.65 6.05 12.25
C VAL A 338 -6.93 4.52 12.30
N LYS A 339 -5.97 3.68 12.68
CA LYS A 339 -6.20 2.22 12.83
C LYS A 339 -6.81 1.81 14.17
N THR A 340 -6.67 2.67 15.18
CA THR A 340 -7.21 2.42 16.52
C THR A 340 -8.64 2.92 16.66
N VAL A 341 -9.13 3.68 15.68
CA VAL A 341 -10.49 4.21 15.68
C VAL A 341 -11.48 3.06 15.45
N SER A 342 -12.54 3.05 16.26
CA SER A 342 -13.73 2.24 16.05
C SER A 342 -14.95 3.01 16.52
N VAL A 343 -16.09 2.66 15.96
CA VAL A 343 -17.39 3.19 16.38
C VAL A 343 -18.30 2.02 16.69
N LEU A 344 -18.87 2.05 17.89
CA LEU A 344 -19.92 1.15 18.34
C LEU A 344 -20.97 1.98 19.09
N ASP A 345 -22.23 1.87 18.71
CA ASP A 345 -23.37 2.50 19.39
C ASP A 345 -23.19 4.00 19.70
N GLY A 346 -22.66 4.76 18.73
CA GLY A 346 -22.47 6.22 18.85
C GLY A 346 -21.29 6.62 19.73
N VAL A 347 -20.47 5.65 20.13
CA VAL A 347 -19.23 5.87 20.87
C VAL A 347 -18.07 5.66 19.92
N LEU A 348 -17.33 6.75 19.67
CA LEU A 348 -16.04 6.71 18.99
C LEU A 348 -14.98 6.37 20.04
N THR A 349 -14.31 5.23 19.86
CA THR A 349 -13.15 4.85 20.67
C THR A 349 -11.89 4.99 19.83
N PHE A 350 -10.83 5.57 20.38
CA PHE A 350 -9.53 5.62 19.73
C PHE A 350 -8.41 5.67 20.76
N LYS A 351 -7.19 5.30 20.37
CA LYS A 351 -6.03 5.38 21.24
C LYS A 351 -5.28 6.70 20.96
N ASP A 352 -5.25 7.56 21.96
CA ASP A 352 -4.41 8.76 21.98
C ASP A 352 -2.93 8.32 21.92
N GLU A 353 -2.17 8.82 20.95
CA GLU A 353 -0.76 8.43 20.74
C GLU A 353 0.19 9.11 21.73
N ASP A 354 -0.17 10.26 22.27
CA ASP A 354 0.68 10.98 23.23
C ASP A 354 0.59 10.35 24.63
N THR A 355 -0.62 9.97 25.03
CA THR A 355 -0.87 9.40 26.38
C THR A 355 -0.95 7.87 26.38
N GLY A 356 -1.16 7.25 25.22
CA GLY A 356 -1.38 5.81 25.10
C GLY A 356 -2.75 5.32 25.61
N LEU A 357 -3.57 6.20 26.19
CA LEU A 357 -4.89 5.88 26.73
C LEU A 357 -5.93 5.71 25.61
N ILE A 358 -6.89 4.82 25.84
CA ILE A 358 -8.10 4.77 25.03
C ILE A 358 -8.98 5.94 25.47
N ARG A 359 -9.42 6.73 24.49
CA ARG A 359 -10.39 7.80 24.68
C ARG A 359 -11.69 7.46 24.00
N GLU A 360 -12.76 7.97 24.60
CA GLU A 360 -14.12 7.81 24.12
C GLU A 360 -14.71 9.17 23.85
N VAL A 361 -15.35 9.30 22.69
CA VAL A 361 -16.11 10.48 22.30
C VAL A 361 -17.49 10.01 21.92
N LYS A 362 -18.49 10.41 22.70
CA LYS A 362 -19.89 10.16 22.35
C LYS A 362 -20.33 11.16 21.28
N PHE A 363 -21.05 10.68 20.30
CA PHE A 363 -21.66 11.52 19.28
C PHE A 363 -23.05 10.99 18.95
N ASN A 364 -23.92 11.89 18.52
CA ASN A 364 -25.28 11.53 18.13
C ASN A 364 -25.23 10.83 16.77
N ILE A 365 -25.90 9.68 16.67
CA ILE A 365 -26.08 8.91 15.44
C ILE A 365 -27.24 9.49 14.64
#